data_AF-A0A7S1AZA4-F1
#
_entry.id   AF-A0A7S1AZA4-F1
#
_cell.length_a   1.000
_cell.length_b   1.000
_cell.length_c   1.000
_cell.angle_alpha   90.00
_cell.angle_beta   90.00
_cell.angle_gamma   90.00
#
_symmetry.space_group_name_H-M   'P 1'
#
loop_
_entity.id
_entity.type
_entity.pdbx_description
1 polymer ?
#
loop_
_entity_poly.entity_id
_entity_poly.type
_entity_poly.pdbx_seq_one_letter_code
_entity_poly.pdbx_strand_id
1 'polypeptide(L)'
;SFARVVRVLRTLRLLRLWKSVSKYFRTSQLVLNLITKCLHTIAPSVLLAVGVGYMFMLMISELTLQYKRNDPDSMVEEELSRHWGSPVMVMLTFYESVTGGQDWTIVAQSLKDSDYIAYTVFLLFIAFIRYIFVNIVISTFVHVTMNFRDKNMERKERLQHINDLVQKLNAIFGHFARDASFEEFCSVLFSDDPRMEEFLADLDVTHTDVEQLLYSLSHQATVDVAFDAFCVGCVK
;
A
#
# COMPACT_ATOMS: atom_id res chain seq x y z
N SER A 1 -4.98 -16.97 33.13
CA SER A 1 -4.87 -16.26 31.84
C SER A 1 -4.25 -14.85 31.92
N PHE A 2 -4.48 -14.07 32.98
CA PHE A 2 -3.96 -12.69 33.12
C PHE A 2 -2.42 -12.54 33.02
N ALA A 3 -1.65 -13.46 33.64
CA ALA A 3 -0.19 -13.41 33.60
C ALA A 3 0.44 -13.69 32.22
N ARG A 4 -0.30 -14.34 31.31
CA ARG A 4 0.12 -14.50 29.90
C ARG A 4 -0.11 -13.20 29.14
N VAL A 5 -1.25 -12.55 29.36
CA VAL A 5 -1.59 -11.25 28.76
C VAL A 5 -0.62 -10.15 29.22
N VAL A 6 -0.25 -10.10 30.51
CA VAL A 6 0.73 -9.13 31.03
C VAL A 6 2.13 -9.34 30.43
N ARG A 7 2.53 -10.60 30.17
CA ARG A 7 3.80 -10.89 29.48
C ARG A 7 3.80 -10.41 28.03
N VAL A 8 2.70 -10.64 27.30
CA VAL A 8 2.51 -10.14 25.92
C VAL A 8 2.45 -8.61 25.88
N LEU A 9 1.78 -7.97 26.83
CA LEU A 9 1.75 -6.51 26.96
C LEU A 9 3.13 -5.91 27.26
N ARG A 10 3.98 -6.63 27.99
CA ARG A 10 5.38 -6.23 28.22
C ARG A 10 6.20 -6.28 26.94
N THR A 11 6.02 -7.27 26.08
CA THR A 11 6.72 -7.34 24.78
C THR A 11 6.27 -6.25 23.80
N LEU A 12 5.03 -5.75 23.91
CA LEU A 12 4.59 -4.56 23.13
C LEU A 12 5.36 -3.28 23.49
N ARG A 13 6.05 -3.21 24.63
CA ARG A 13 6.95 -2.08 24.92
C ARG A 13 8.13 -2.01 23.95
N LEU A 14 8.54 -3.14 23.38
CA LEU A 14 9.59 -3.19 22.35
C LEU A 14 9.13 -2.52 21.04
N LEU A 15 7.82 -2.49 20.73
CA LEU A 15 7.29 -1.71 19.60
C LEU A 15 7.48 -0.20 19.79
N ARG A 16 7.58 0.29 21.04
CA ARG A 16 7.90 1.69 21.30
C ARG A 16 9.36 2.02 21.00
N LEU A 17 10.27 1.06 21.23
CA LEU A 17 11.67 1.18 20.81
C LEU A 17 11.78 1.20 19.28
N TRP A 18 10.96 0.41 18.59
CA TRP A 18 10.86 0.44 17.13
C TRP A 18 10.48 1.83 16.60
N LYS A 19 9.57 2.54 17.27
CA LYS A 19 9.20 3.93 16.92
C LYS A 19 10.37 4.92 17.08
N SER A 20 11.25 4.68 18.06
CA SER A 20 12.45 5.50 18.30
C SER A 20 13.57 5.19 17.31
N VAL A 21 13.78 3.91 16.97
CA VAL A 21 14.75 3.45 15.96
C VAL A 21 14.33 3.84 14.54
N SER A 22 13.03 3.79 14.25
CA SER A 22 12.41 4.23 13.00
C SER A 22 12.78 5.68 12.64
N LYS A 23 12.94 6.57 13.63
CA LYS A 23 13.32 7.98 13.40
C LYS A 23 14.71 8.12 12.78
N TYR A 24 15.62 7.17 13.02
CA TYR A 24 16.98 7.17 12.50
C TYR A 24 17.10 6.48 11.14
N PHE A 25 16.24 5.51 10.85
CA PHE A 25 16.24 4.77 9.58
C PHE A 25 15.06 5.20 8.69
N ARG A 26 15.23 6.31 7.97
CA ARG A 26 14.27 6.85 7.00
C ARG A 26 13.82 5.80 5.97
N THR A 27 14.72 4.90 5.57
CA THR A 27 14.44 3.77 4.68
C THR A 27 13.46 2.76 5.30
N SER A 28 13.59 2.46 6.59
CA SER A 28 12.67 1.54 7.29
C SER A 28 11.26 2.11 7.40
N GLN A 29 11.11 3.44 7.52
CA GLN A 29 9.80 4.10 7.52
C GLN A 29 9.07 3.93 6.18
N LEU A 30 9.79 4.04 5.06
CA LEU A 30 9.21 3.83 3.74
C LEU A 30 8.70 2.40 3.57
N VAL A 31 9.48 1.40 3.99
CA VAL A 31 9.10 -0.01 3.95
C VAL A 31 7.89 -0.30 4.87
N LEU A 32 7.85 0.27 6.07
CA LEU A 32 6.71 0.10 6.97
C LEU A 32 5.43 0.76 6.45
N ASN A 33 5.56 1.93 5.82
CA ASN A 33 4.44 2.61 5.17
C ASN A 33 3.91 1.79 3.99
N LEU A 34 4.80 1.19 3.20
CA LEU A 34 4.47 0.23 2.14
C LEU A 34 3.71 -0.97 2.69
N ILE A 35 4.25 -1.63 3.71
CA ILE A 35 3.61 -2.79 4.35
C ILE A 35 2.23 -2.43 4.87
N THR A 36 2.08 -1.28 5.54
CA THR A 36 0.80 -0.83 6.09
C THR A 36 -0.22 -0.59 4.98
N LYS A 37 0.20 0.01 3.86
CA LYS A 37 -0.64 0.19 2.67
C LYS A 37 -1.05 -1.15 2.08
N CYS A 38 -0.11 -2.08 1.90
CA CYS A 38 -0.42 -3.42 1.39
C CYS A 38 -1.42 -4.15 2.31
N LEU A 39 -1.22 -4.12 3.62
CA LEU A 39 -2.13 -4.75 4.59
C LEU A 39 -3.54 -4.16 4.50
N HIS A 40 -3.66 -2.84 4.40
CA HIS A 40 -4.96 -2.18 4.24
C HIS A 40 -5.64 -2.59 2.93
N THR A 41 -4.90 -2.70 1.83
CA THR A 41 -5.45 -3.12 0.54
C THR A 41 -5.81 -4.62 0.49
N ILE A 42 -5.05 -5.47 1.18
CA ILE A 42 -5.28 -6.92 1.22
C ILE A 42 -6.37 -7.31 2.23
N ALA A 43 -6.63 -6.49 3.26
CA ALA A 43 -7.60 -6.80 4.31
C ALA A 43 -9.01 -7.17 3.80
N PRO A 44 -9.61 -6.49 2.81
CA PRO A 44 -10.89 -6.90 2.23
C PRO A 44 -10.81 -8.28 1.56
N SER A 45 -9.73 -8.60 0.85
CA SER A 45 -9.53 -9.92 0.23
C SER A 45 -9.42 -11.02 1.28
N VAL A 46 -8.72 -10.77 2.39
CA VAL A 46 -8.63 -11.70 3.52
C VAL A 46 -10.00 -11.92 4.16
N LEU A 47 -10.76 -10.84 4.38
CA LEU A 47 -12.11 -10.92 4.92
C LEU A 47 -13.03 -11.77 4.02
N LEU A 48 -12.95 -11.56 2.70
CA LEU A 48 -13.66 -12.38 1.72
C LEU A 48 -13.23 -13.85 1.78
N ALA A 49 -11.93 -14.13 1.89
CA ALA A 49 -11.42 -15.50 2.02
C ALA A 49 -11.89 -16.19 3.30
N VAL A 50 -11.95 -15.47 4.44
CA VAL A 50 -12.52 -15.98 5.68
C VAL A 50 -14.02 -16.26 5.52
N GLY A 51 -14.76 -15.37 4.86
CA GLY A 51 -16.18 -15.58 4.56
C GLY A 51 -16.43 -16.79 3.66
N VAL A 52 -15.64 -16.96 2.60
CA VAL A 52 -15.70 -18.15 1.74
C VAL A 52 -15.34 -19.41 2.53
N GLY A 53 -14.28 -19.38 3.33
CA GLY A 53 -13.91 -20.49 4.21
C GLY A 53 -15.03 -20.87 5.18
N TYR A 54 -15.74 -19.88 5.75
CA TYR A 54 -16.92 -20.10 6.59
C TYR A 54 -18.04 -20.84 5.84
N MET A 55 -18.32 -20.47 4.59
CA MET A 55 -19.31 -21.18 3.76
C MET A 55 -18.92 -22.64 3.52
N PHE A 56 -17.65 -22.90 3.16
CA PHE A 56 -17.15 -24.27 2.97
C PHE A 56 -17.21 -25.10 4.27
N MET A 57 -16.90 -24.49 5.42
CA MET A 57 -16.99 -25.15 6.71
C MET A 57 -18.42 -25.56 7.05
N LEU A 58 -19.39 -24.69 6.79
CA LEU A 58 -20.81 -25.00 7.02
C LEU A 58 -21.26 -26.18 6.14
N MET A 59 -20.86 -26.20 4.86
CA MET A 59 -21.20 -27.31 3.96
C MET A 59 -20.64 -28.64 4.46
N ILE A 60 -19.35 -28.69 4.83
CA ILE A 60 -18.74 -29.92 5.35
C ILE A 60 -19.37 -30.33 6.69
N SER A 61 -19.64 -29.37 7.57
CA SER A 61 -20.27 -29.65 8.87
C SER A 61 -21.67 -30.27 8.71
N GLU A 62 -22.46 -29.81 7.73
CA GLU A 62 -23.78 -30.39 7.45
C GLU A 62 -23.66 -31.80 6.84
N LEU A 63 -22.77 -31.99 5.87
CA LEU A 63 -22.56 -33.29 5.21
C LEU A 63 -22.05 -34.35 6.20
N THR A 64 -21.11 -33.97 7.07
CA THR A 64 -20.60 -34.87 8.12
C THR A 64 -21.65 -35.18 9.19
N LEU A 65 -22.51 -34.21 9.54
CA LEU A 65 -23.64 -34.44 10.44
C LEU A 65 -24.68 -35.38 9.82
N GLN A 66 -24.94 -35.26 8.52
CA GLN A 66 -25.83 -36.14 7.78
C GLN A 66 -25.30 -37.58 7.77
N TYR A 67 -24.01 -37.77 7.51
CA TYR A 67 -23.38 -39.10 7.58
C TYR A 67 -23.54 -39.74 8.97
N LYS A 68 -23.29 -38.99 10.04
CA LYS A 68 -23.45 -39.47 11.42
C LYS A 68 -24.87 -39.89 11.79
N ARG A 69 -25.89 -39.38 11.10
CA ARG A 69 -27.30 -39.77 11.33
C ARG A 69 -27.67 -41.07 10.59
N ASN A 70 -26.91 -41.46 9.58
CA ASN A 70 -27.24 -42.55 8.67
C ASN A 70 -26.43 -43.83 8.95
N ASP A 71 -26.37 -44.25 10.23
CA ASP A 71 -25.67 -45.46 10.70
C ASP A 71 -24.20 -45.53 10.23
N PRO A 72 -23.33 -44.66 10.77
CA PRO A 72 -21.95 -44.53 10.30
C PRO A 72 -21.09 -45.74 10.69
N ASP A 73 -20.08 -46.04 9.87
CA ASP A 73 -19.00 -46.95 10.26
C ASP A 73 -18.23 -46.32 11.43
N SER A 74 -18.06 -47.05 12.53
CA SER A 74 -17.44 -46.56 13.77
C SER A 74 -16.01 -46.08 13.55
N MET A 75 -15.25 -46.72 12.65
CA MET A 75 -13.87 -46.33 12.34
C MET A 75 -13.84 -45.02 11.54
N VAL A 76 -14.76 -44.84 10.60
CA VAL A 76 -14.88 -43.62 9.80
C VAL A 76 -15.36 -42.47 10.68
N GLU A 77 -16.32 -42.71 11.57
CA GLU A 77 -16.85 -41.68 12.48
C GLU A 77 -15.78 -41.12 13.42
N GLU A 78 -14.88 -41.96 13.95
CA GLU A 78 -13.80 -41.53 14.83
C GLU A 78 -12.85 -40.56 14.11
N GLU A 79 -12.39 -40.95 12.92
CA GLU A 79 -11.51 -40.11 12.09
C GLU A 79 -12.21 -38.82 11.60
N LEU A 80 -13.50 -38.92 11.28
CA LEU A 80 -14.33 -37.76 10.92
C LEU A 80 -14.42 -36.78 12.09
N SER A 81 -14.63 -37.30 13.31
CA SER A 81 -14.77 -36.50 14.53
C SER A 81 -13.49 -35.77 14.90
N ARG A 82 -12.33 -36.38 14.61
CA ARG A 82 -11.01 -35.80 14.90
C ARG A 82 -10.74 -34.51 14.14
N HIS A 83 -11.08 -34.45 12.86
CA HIS A 83 -10.74 -33.30 11.98
C HIS A 83 -11.96 -32.44 11.61
N TRP A 84 -13.17 -33.02 11.64
CA TRP A 84 -14.40 -32.42 11.13
C TRP A 84 -15.53 -32.37 12.17
N GLY A 85 -15.30 -32.85 13.41
CA GLY A 85 -16.35 -32.99 14.42
C GLY A 85 -16.88 -31.67 15.02
N SER A 86 -16.21 -30.54 14.80
CA SER A 86 -16.73 -29.23 15.19
C SER A 86 -16.30 -28.13 14.22
N PRO A 87 -17.06 -27.02 14.10
CA PRO A 87 -16.72 -25.89 13.24
C PRO A 87 -15.29 -25.35 13.44
N VAL A 88 -14.83 -25.33 14.70
CA VAL A 88 -13.48 -24.87 15.06
C VAL A 88 -12.42 -25.83 14.53
N MET A 89 -12.66 -27.14 14.64
CA MET A 89 -11.74 -28.16 14.09
C MET A 89 -11.74 -28.12 12.57
N VAL A 90 -12.88 -27.93 11.90
CA VAL A 90 -12.94 -27.78 10.43
C VAL A 90 -12.08 -26.60 9.97
N MET A 91 -12.18 -25.45 10.65
CA MET A 91 -11.35 -24.27 10.36
C MET A 91 -9.86 -24.51 10.60
N LEU A 92 -9.51 -25.27 11.65
CA LEU A 92 -8.14 -25.63 11.96
C LEU A 92 -7.57 -26.60 10.90
N THR A 93 -8.34 -27.62 10.52
CA THR A 93 -8.00 -28.56 9.43
C THR A 93 -7.80 -27.84 8.11
N PHE A 94 -8.66 -26.87 7.78
CA PHE A 94 -8.48 -25.98 6.63
C PHE A 94 -7.17 -25.21 6.69
N TYR A 95 -6.86 -24.60 7.84
CA TYR A 95 -5.63 -23.85 8.04
C TYR A 95 -4.39 -24.76 7.90
N GLU A 96 -4.38 -25.93 8.52
CA GLU A 96 -3.29 -26.90 8.43
C GLU A 96 -3.07 -27.40 7.01
N SER A 97 -4.15 -27.71 6.29
CA SER A 97 -4.11 -28.21 4.90
C SER A 97 -3.60 -27.15 3.91
N VAL A 98 -3.94 -25.88 4.14
CA VAL A 98 -3.48 -24.77 3.29
C VAL A 98 -2.03 -24.40 3.60
N THR A 99 -1.65 -24.35 4.87
CA THR A 99 -0.30 -23.92 5.31
C THR A 99 0.76 -25.02 5.20
N GLY A 100 0.36 -26.26 4.95
CA GLY A 100 1.27 -27.40 4.87
C GLY A 100 1.66 -27.96 6.24
N GLY A 101 0.82 -27.75 7.26
CA GLY A 101 1.00 -28.34 8.59
C GLY A 101 0.76 -29.85 8.60
N GLN A 102 -0.35 -30.29 7.99
CA GLN A 102 -0.69 -31.70 7.80
C GLN A 102 -0.95 -31.97 6.32
N ASP A 103 -0.60 -33.17 5.85
CA ASP A 103 -0.92 -33.60 4.50
C ASP A 103 -2.45 -33.62 4.31
N TRP A 104 -2.93 -32.86 3.34
CA TRP A 104 -4.36 -32.74 3.04
C TRP A 104 -4.98 -34.09 2.67
N THR A 105 -4.20 -35.04 2.14
CA THR A 105 -4.68 -36.38 1.77
C THR A 105 -5.13 -37.19 2.98
N ILE A 106 -4.44 -37.03 4.13
CA ILE A 106 -4.74 -37.74 5.37
C ILE A 106 -6.11 -37.32 5.90
N VAL A 107 -6.37 -36.01 5.97
CA VAL A 107 -7.65 -35.48 6.48
C VAL A 107 -8.78 -35.63 5.48
N ALA A 108 -8.47 -35.66 4.18
CA ALA A 108 -9.46 -35.87 3.13
C ALA A 108 -9.96 -37.32 3.07
N GLN A 109 -9.15 -38.29 3.50
CA GLN A 109 -9.50 -39.70 3.43
C GLN A 109 -10.80 -40.00 4.21
N SER A 110 -10.93 -39.47 5.43
CA SER A 110 -12.15 -39.63 6.23
C SER A 110 -13.39 -39.02 5.55
N LEU A 111 -13.23 -37.89 4.84
CA LEU A 111 -14.32 -37.30 4.06
C LEU A 111 -14.68 -38.16 2.86
N LYS A 112 -13.69 -38.72 2.18
CA LYS A 112 -13.90 -39.60 1.01
C LYS A 112 -14.65 -40.87 1.40
N ASP A 113 -14.30 -41.44 2.55
CA ASP A 113 -14.91 -42.66 3.08
C ASP A 113 -16.32 -42.41 3.64
N SER A 114 -16.61 -41.18 4.10
CA SER A 114 -17.95 -40.80 4.57
C SER A 114 -18.89 -40.35 3.45
N ASP A 115 -18.47 -39.37 2.63
CA ASP A 115 -19.31 -38.73 1.63
C ASP A 115 -18.46 -38.07 0.52
N TYR A 116 -18.67 -38.52 -0.72
CA TYR A 116 -17.90 -38.04 -1.86
C TYR A 116 -18.12 -36.55 -2.17
N ILE A 117 -19.30 -36.00 -1.83
CA ILE A 117 -19.60 -34.58 -2.02
C ILE A 117 -18.76 -33.76 -1.03
N ALA A 118 -18.68 -34.17 0.24
CA ALA A 118 -17.86 -33.50 1.25
C ALA A 118 -16.37 -33.50 0.87
N TYR A 119 -15.87 -34.62 0.35
CA TYR A 119 -14.52 -34.71 -0.21
C TYR A 119 -14.29 -33.72 -1.36
N THR A 120 -15.24 -33.66 -2.31
CA THR A 120 -15.14 -32.76 -3.47
C THR A 120 -15.18 -31.28 -3.05
N VAL A 121 -16.06 -30.93 -2.10
CA VAL A 121 -16.16 -29.59 -1.51
C VAL A 121 -14.85 -29.18 -0.84
N PHE A 122 -14.19 -30.10 -0.13
CA PHE A 122 -12.88 -29.84 0.47
C PHE A 122 -11.78 -29.60 -0.58
N LEU A 123 -11.75 -30.38 -1.67
CA LEU A 123 -10.79 -30.15 -2.76
C LEU A 123 -11.00 -28.79 -3.44
N LEU A 124 -12.25 -28.38 -3.65
CA LEU A 124 -12.59 -27.07 -4.20
C LEU A 124 -12.11 -25.94 -3.27
N PHE A 125 -12.25 -26.11 -1.96
CA PHE A 125 -11.70 -25.17 -0.98
C PHE A 125 -10.17 -25.04 -1.11
N ILE A 126 -9.44 -26.17 -1.15
CA ILE A 126 -7.98 -26.16 -1.31
C ILE A 126 -7.58 -25.46 -2.61
N ALA A 127 -8.23 -25.80 -3.72
CA ALA A 127 -7.95 -25.20 -5.02
C ALA A 127 -8.22 -23.68 -5.01
N PHE A 128 -9.35 -23.26 -4.44
CA PHE A 128 -9.70 -21.85 -4.28
C PHE A 128 -8.63 -21.10 -3.48
N ILE A 129 -8.25 -21.60 -2.31
CA ILE A 129 -7.28 -20.89 -1.47
C ILE A 129 -5.88 -20.88 -2.12
N ARG A 130 -5.39 -22.03 -2.60
CA ARG A 130 -4.03 -22.14 -3.15
C ARG A 130 -3.85 -21.45 -4.49
N TYR A 131 -4.83 -21.51 -5.39
CA TYR A 131 -4.68 -20.98 -6.75
C TYR A 131 -5.37 -19.64 -6.97
N ILE A 132 -6.47 -19.36 -6.29
CA ILE A 132 -7.22 -18.11 -6.51
C ILE A 132 -6.78 -17.08 -5.46
N PHE A 133 -6.94 -17.39 -4.18
CA PHE A 133 -6.70 -16.42 -3.11
C PHE A 133 -5.23 -16.00 -3.02
N VAL A 134 -4.29 -16.94 -3.00
CA VAL A 134 -2.85 -16.63 -2.96
C VAL A 134 -2.44 -15.75 -4.15
N ASN A 135 -2.94 -16.06 -5.35
CA ASN A 135 -2.64 -15.26 -6.54
C ASN A 135 -3.24 -13.85 -6.48
N ILE A 136 -4.46 -13.70 -5.95
CA ILE A 136 -5.06 -12.38 -5.71
C ILE A 136 -4.21 -11.56 -4.74
N VAL A 137 -3.72 -12.17 -3.65
CA VAL A 137 -2.86 -11.50 -2.67
C VAL A 137 -1.55 -11.07 -3.28
N ILE A 138 -0.88 -11.95 -4.05
CA ILE A 138 0.38 -11.64 -4.73
C ILE A 138 0.17 -10.51 -5.74
N SER A 139 -0.85 -10.60 -6.60
CA SER A 139 -1.18 -9.59 -7.61
C SER A 139 -1.44 -8.22 -6.97
N THR A 140 -2.22 -8.20 -5.88
CA THR A 140 -2.52 -6.99 -5.13
C THR A 140 -1.26 -6.39 -4.51
N PHE A 141 -0.38 -7.21 -3.93
CA PHE A 141 0.88 -6.75 -3.36
C PHE A 141 1.79 -6.11 -4.42
N VAL A 142 1.90 -6.76 -5.58
CA VAL A 142 2.67 -6.24 -6.72
C VAL A 142 2.10 -4.90 -7.19
N HIS A 143 0.77 -4.81 -7.36
CA HIS A 143 0.10 -3.59 -7.79
C HIS A 143 0.32 -2.41 -6.82
N VAL A 144 0.20 -2.65 -5.50
CA VAL A 144 0.44 -1.61 -4.49
C VAL A 144 1.90 -1.15 -4.50
N THR A 145 2.83 -2.09 -4.67
CA THR A 145 4.27 -1.79 -4.71
C THR A 145 4.65 -0.99 -5.95
N MET A 146 4.11 -1.34 -7.12
CA MET A 146 4.30 -0.60 -8.37
C MET A 146 3.76 0.83 -8.25
N ASN A 147 2.51 1.00 -7.83
CA ASN A 147 1.90 2.32 -7.66
C ASN A 147 2.65 3.18 -6.62
N PHE A 148 3.21 2.58 -5.58
CA PHE A 148 4.06 3.31 -4.63
C PHE A 148 5.37 3.75 -5.28
N ARG A 149 6.02 2.90 -6.09
CA ARG A 149 7.24 3.26 -6.79
C ARG A 149 6.98 4.42 -7.76
N ASP A 150 5.94 4.31 -8.58
CA ASP A 150 5.65 5.27 -9.63
C ASP A 150 5.32 6.66 -9.04
N LYS A 151 4.48 6.72 -8.00
CA LYS A 151 4.22 7.99 -7.27
C LYS A 151 5.46 8.61 -6.62
N ASN A 152 6.40 7.80 -6.14
CA ASN A 152 7.65 8.33 -5.59
C ASN A 152 8.60 8.79 -6.69
N MET A 153 8.61 8.12 -7.85
CA MET A 153 9.38 8.51 -9.01
C MET A 153 8.87 9.82 -9.61
N GLU A 154 7.57 9.93 -9.88
CA GLU A 154 6.92 11.17 -10.33
C GLU A 154 7.17 12.34 -9.37
N ARG A 155 7.09 12.08 -8.06
CA ARG A 155 7.37 13.11 -7.05
C ARG A 155 8.83 13.54 -7.10
N LYS A 156 9.77 12.60 -7.29
CA LYS A 156 11.19 12.90 -7.36
C LYS A 156 11.51 13.70 -8.63
N GLU A 157 10.97 13.29 -9.78
CA GLU A 157 11.12 13.98 -11.05
C GLU A 157 10.55 15.40 -10.98
N ARG A 158 9.35 15.58 -10.41
CA ARG A 158 8.77 16.91 -10.21
C ARG A 158 9.65 17.79 -9.32
N LEU A 159 10.18 17.26 -8.22
CA LEU A 159 11.07 18.01 -7.33
C LEU A 159 12.39 18.38 -8.00
N GLN A 160 12.94 17.49 -8.83
CA GLN A 160 14.14 17.78 -9.62
C GLN A 160 13.87 18.88 -10.64
N HIS A 161 12.79 18.78 -11.41
CA HIS A 161 12.39 19.79 -12.38
C HIS A 161 12.19 21.17 -11.74
N ILE A 162 11.49 21.23 -10.59
CA ILE A 162 11.34 22.49 -9.82
C ILE A 162 12.69 23.04 -9.38
N ASN A 163 13.58 22.18 -8.87
CA ASN A 163 14.90 22.61 -8.42
C ASN A 163 15.76 23.12 -9.59
N ASP A 164 15.65 22.51 -10.77
CA ASP A 164 16.35 22.94 -11.98
C ASP A 164 15.84 24.32 -12.45
N LEU A 165 14.52 24.55 -12.44
CA LEU A 165 13.91 25.86 -12.74
C LEU A 165 14.38 26.94 -11.77
N VAL A 166 14.39 26.65 -10.46
CA VAL A 166 14.88 27.59 -9.44
C VAL A 166 16.38 27.87 -9.62
N GLN A 167 17.18 26.89 -10.04
CA GLN A 167 18.60 27.12 -10.36
C GLN A 167 18.78 28.00 -11.60
N LYS A 168 17.96 27.81 -12.66
CA LYS A 168 17.97 28.68 -13.84
C LYS A 168 17.59 30.12 -13.48
N LEU A 169 16.54 30.32 -12.69
CA LEU A 169 16.14 31.63 -12.19
C LEU A 169 17.25 32.29 -11.35
N ASN A 170 17.90 31.55 -10.45
CA ASN A 170 19.05 32.06 -9.69
C ASN A 170 20.22 32.45 -10.59
N ALA A 171 20.46 31.75 -11.70
CA ALA A 171 21.53 32.09 -12.62
C ALA A 171 21.25 33.38 -13.43
N ILE A 172 19.98 33.74 -13.62
CA ILE A 172 19.54 34.93 -14.35
C ILE A 172 19.40 36.13 -13.41
N PHE A 173 18.69 35.95 -12.29
CA PHE A 173 18.32 37.02 -11.35
C PHE A 173 19.15 37.03 -10.06
N GLY A 174 20.04 36.05 -9.82
CA GLY A 174 20.79 35.94 -8.55
C GLY A 174 21.81 37.05 -8.29
N HIS A 175 21.92 38.03 -9.20
CA HIS A 175 22.64 39.27 -8.98
C HIS A 175 21.83 40.29 -8.15
N PHE A 176 20.51 40.17 -8.11
CA PHE A 176 19.66 41.02 -7.28
C PHE A 176 19.73 40.60 -5.82
N ALA A 177 19.70 41.59 -4.92
CA ALA A 177 19.54 41.33 -3.49
C ALA A 177 18.19 40.65 -3.23
N ARG A 178 17.99 40.14 -2.01
CA ARG A 178 16.78 39.40 -1.60
C ARG A 178 15.45 40.04 -2.06
N ASP A 179 15.42 41.36 -2.16
CA ASP A 179 14.29 42.17 -2.61
C ASP A 179 14.75 43.05 -3.78
N ALA A 180 13.96 43.08 -4.85
CA ALA A 180 14.19 43.93 -6.02
C ALA A 180 12.89 44.60 -6.46
N SER A 181 13.00 45.79 -7.05
CA SER A 181 11.83 46.55 -7.50
C SER A 181 11.23 45.95 -8.77
N PHE A 182 9.98 46.31 -9.09
CA PHE A 182 9.33 45.87 -10.34
C PHE A 182 10.16 46.25 -11.58
N GLU A 183 10.74 47.44 -11.60
CA GLU A 183 11.55 47.95 -12.71
C GLU A 183 12.87 47.18 -12.86
N GLU A 184 13.50 46.80 -11.75
CA GLU A 184 14.71 45.97 -11.75
C GLU A 184 14.44 44.59 -12.34
N PHE A 185 13.34 43.93 -11.92
CA PHE A 185 12.93 42.65 -12.51
C PHE A 185 12.60 42.77 -14.01
N CYS A 186 11.84 43.79 -14.41
CA CYS A 186 11.51 44.02 -15.82
C CYS A 186 12.76 44.30 -16.67
N SER A 187 13.76 44.99 -16.13
CA SER A 187 15.02 45.26 -16.85
C SER A 187 15.78 43.98 -17.22
N VAL A 188 15.69 42.93 -16.39
CA VAL A 188 16.31 41.63 -16.66
C VAL A 188 15.38 40.70 -17.42
N LEU A 189 14.08 40.78 -17.20
CA LEU A 189 13.09 40.03 -17.98
C LEU A 189 13.18 40.36 -19.48
N PHE A 190 13.21 41.65 -19.81
CA PHE A 190 13.33 42.13 -21.20
C PHE A 190 14.77 42.32 -21.67
N SER A 191 15.74 41.75 -20.95
CA SER A 191 17.13 41.73 -21.42
C SER A 191 17.30 40.67 -22.51
N ASP A 192 18.22 40.90 -23.46
CA ASP A 192 18.57 39.93 -24.51
C ASP A 192 19.38 38.72 -23.96
N ASP A 193 19.11 38.28 -22.72
CA ASP A 193 19.77 37.14 -22.12
C ASP A 193 19.20 35.83 -22.71
N PRO A 194 20.00 35.03 -23.46
CA PRO A 194 19.52 33.78 -24.04
C PRO A 194 19.06 32.75 -23.00
N ARG A 195 19.50 32.88 -21.74
CA ARG A 195 19.06 32.01 -20.64
C ARG A 195 17.62 32.29 -20.22
N MET A 196 17.15 33.53 -20.39
CA MET A 196 15.75 33.90 -20.12
C MET A 196 14.83 33.28 -21.17
N GLU A 197 15.19 33.39 -22.45
CA GLU A 197 14.42 32.78 -23.55
C GLU A 197 14.31 31.25 -23.40
N GLU A 198 15.41 30.57 -23.01
CA GLU A 198 15.38 29.14 -22.71
C GLU A 198 14.45 28.80 -21.54
N PHE A 199 14.46 29.62 -20.48
CA PHE A 199 13.60 29.44 -19.32
C PHE A 199 12.10 29.63 -19.65
N LEU A 200 11.77 30.66 -20.43
CA LEU A 200 10.41 30.93 -20.89
C LEU A 200 9.90 29.82 -21.81
N ALA A 201 10.76 29.31 -22.70
CA ALA A 201 10.45 28.17 -23.55
C ALA A 201 10.22 26.87 -22.77
N ASP A 202 11.02 26.61 -21.72
CA ASP A 202 10.84 25.45 -20.83
C ASP A 202 9.52 25.48 -20.07
N LEU A 203 9.01 26.68 -19.75
CA LEU A 203 7.74 26.88 -19.04
C LEU A 203 6.54 27.10 -19.98
N ASP A 204 6.75 27.20 -21.30
CA ASP A 204 5.74 27.53 -22.30
C ASP A 204 4.96 28.82 -21.97
N VAL A 205 5.68 29.84 -21.49
CA VAL A 205 5.12 31.15 -21.10
C VAL A 205 5.80 32.28 -21.86
N THR A 206 5.09 33.39 -22.05
CA THR A 206 5.64 34.58 -22.69
C THR A 206 6.21 35.56 -21.67
N HIS A 207 7.05 36.48 -22.13
CA HIS A 207 7.51 37.62 -21.32
C HIS A 207 6.36 38.38 -20.66
N THR A 208 5.25 38.57 -21.37
CA THR A 208 4.06 39.27 -20.87
C THR A 208 3.40 38.52 -19.70
N ASP A 209 3.40 37.19 -19.71
CA ASP A 209 2.82 36.39 -18.63
C ASP A 209 3.64 36.56 -17.33
N VAL A 210 4.97 36.57 -17.46
CA VAL A 210 5.88 36.79 -16.32
C VAL A 210 5.82 38.22 -15.80
N GLU A 211 5.68 39.21 -16.69
CA GLU A 211 5.46 40.60 -16.33
C GLU A 211 4.15 40.78 -15.54
N GLN A 212 3.06 40.14 -15.97
CA GLN A 212 1.78 40.18 -15.24
C GLN A 212 1.89 39.56 -13.85
N LEU A 213 2.62 38.45 -13.72
CA LEU A 213 2.92 37.84 -12.43
C LEU A 213 3.70 38.81 -11.52
N LEU A 214 4.75 39.45 -12.04
CA LEU A 214 5.53 40.46 -11.32
C LEU A 214 4.68 41.67 -10.91
N TYR A 215 3.80 42.15 -11.79
CA TYR A 215 2.90 43.26 -11.52
C TYR A 215 1.90 42.91 -10.41
N SER A 216 1.41 41.66 -10.38
CA SER A 216 0.56 41.17 -9.30
C SER A 216 1.33 41.02 -7.99
N LEU A 217 2.56 40.48 -8.01
CA LEU A 217 3.37 40.28 -6.80
C LEU A 217 3.81 41.60 -6.17
N SER A 218 4.14 42.60 -6.99
CA SER A 218 4.56 43.95 -6.56
C SER A 218 3.42 44.87 -6.11
N HIS A 219 2.18 44.36 -6.03
CA HIS A 219 0.98 45.17 -5.78
C HIS A 219 0.92 46.39 -6.72
N GLN A 220 0.98 46.15 -8.04
CA GLN A 220 0.96 47.21 -9.05
C GLN A 220 2.20 48.12 -8.96
N ALA A 221 3.39 47.53 -8.84
CA ALA A 221 4.68 48.22 -8.75
C ALA A 221 4.84 49.14 -7.53
N THR A 222 4.12 48.88 -6.42
CA THR A 222 4.18 49.70 -5.20
C THR A 222 5.10 49.12 -4.12
N VAL A 223 5.39 47.82 -4.19
CA VAL A 223 6.17 47.09 -3.19
C VAL A 223 7.25 46.26 -3.88
N ASP A 224 8.44 46.24 -3.29
CA ASP A 224 9.55 45.38 -3.73
C ASP A 224 9.15 43.90 -3.63
N VAL A 225 9.58 43.12 -4.62
CA VAL A 225 9.26 41.70 -4.70
C VAL A 225 10.44 40.91 -4.19
N ALA A 226 10.20 40.07 -3.18
CA ALA A 226 11.18 39.10 -2.73
C ALA A 226 11.43 38.06 -3.83
N PHE A 227 12.71 37.78 -4.13
CA PHE A 227 13.08 36.82 -5.17
C PHE A 227 12.49 35.42 -4.93
N ASP A 228 12.40 34.99 -3.67
CA ASP A 228 11.76 33.71 -3.30
C ASP A 228 10.26 33.70 -3.65
N ALA A 229 9.57 34.83 -3.51
CA ALA A 229 8.14 34.95 -3.85
C ALA A 229 7.93 34.90 -5.37
N PHE A 230 8.83 35.52 -6.13
CA PHE A 230 8.85 35.43 -7.60
C PHE A 230 9.11 33.99 -8.08
N CYS A 231 10.14 33.31 -7.54
CA CYS A 231 10.43 31.91 -7.86
C CYS A 231 9.23 30.98 -7.58
N VAL A 232 8.56 31.18 -6.43
CA VAL A 232 7.35 30.41 -6.09
C VAL A 232 6.18 30.74 -7.03
N GLY A 233 6.10 31.97 -7.52
CA GLY A 233 5.12 32.40 -8.51
C GLY A 233 5.32 31.75 -9.87
N CYS A 234 6.56 31.69 -10.37
CA CYS A 234 6.87 31.10 -11.68
C CYS A 234 6.74 29.57 -11.71
N VAL A 235 6.88 28.91 -10.55
CA VAL A 235 6.82 27.44 -10.44
C VAL A 235 5.39 26.91 -10.22
N LYS A 236 4.45 27.79 -9.84
CA LYS A 236 3.05 27.41 -9.52
C LYS A 236 2.14 27.47 -10.74
#